data_AF-A0A815S4K4-F1
#
_entry.id   AF-A0A815S4K4-F1
#
_cell.length_a   1.000
_cell.length_b   1.000
_cell.length_c   1.000
_cell.angle_alpha   90.00
_cell.angle_beta   90.00
_cell.angle_gamma   90.00
#
_symmetry.space_group_name_H-M   'P 1'
#
loop_
_entity.id
_entity.type
_entity.pdbx_description
1 polymer ?
#
loop_
_entity_poly.entity_id
_entity_poly.type
_entity_poly.pdbx_seq_one_letter_code
_entity_poly.pdbx_strand_id
1 'polypeptide(L)'
;MATTTTKDADHVRFMSLDNLIHSIENLYFACVAVIIICLTSSLPISKLCVGIIYTNQCPAQTQILAWLIVSGCRSLISIISIFFIIIYVNTMDHCCKKTPPAFVGLGISFLIIISFLFHFIWSIVGVVWSSAKKSMIQHEDPNEMTTYCHSTPYAFQTGIALFHLIIIIMSLIIGGIYTCCRRSSKSSYAIDKATYVIKQLE
;
A
#
# COMPACT_ATOMS: atom_id res chain seq x y z
N MET A 1 17.82 -57.97 -21.00
CA MET A 1 18.83 -56.98 -20.57
C MET A 1 18.80 -55.81 -21.54
N ALA A 2 17.81 -54.90 -21.45
CA ALA A 2 17.69 -53.68 -22.29
C ALA A 2 16.43 -52.83 -21.93
N THR A 3 16.29 -52.33 -20.70
CA THR A 3 15.12 -51.47 -20.34
C THR A 3 15.46 -50.26 -19.46
N THR A 4 16.73 -49.88 -19.31
CA THR A 4 17.14 -48.82 -18.37
C THR A 4 17.32 -47.42 -18.99
N THR A 5 17.21 -47.22 -20.30
CA THR A 5 17.60 -45.94 -20.94
C THR A 5 16.46 -44.92 -21.12
N THR A 6 15.19 -45.31 -21.01
CA THR A 6 14.07 -44.37 -21.23
C THR A 6 13.73 -43.54 -20.00
N LYS A 7 14.01 -44.04 -18.80
CA LYS A 7 13.61 -43.41 -17.53
C LYS A 7 14.39 -42.12 -17.22
N ASP A 8 15.63 -42.01 -17.68
CA ASP A 8 16.47 -40.84 -17.44
C ASP A 8 16.12 -39.65 -18.34
N ALA A 9 15.65 -39.90 -19.57
CA ALA A 9 15.26 -38.84 -20.51
C ALA A 9 13.98 -38.10 -20.05
N ASP A 10 13.03 -38.82 -19.46
CA ASP A 10 11.80 -38.25 -18.93
C ASP A 10 12.05 -37.40 -17.69
N HIS A 11 13.02 -37.79 -16.84
CA HIS A 11 13.38 -37.01 -15.65
C HIS A 11 14.04 -35.68 -16.00
N VAL A 12 14.88 -35.63 -17.03
CA VAL A 12 15.53 -34.38 -17.49
C VAL A 12 14.50 -33.40 -18.09
N ARG A 13 13.49 -33.90 -18.82
CA ARG A 13 12.41 -33.06 -19.36
C ARG A 13 11.53 -32.48 -18.26
N PHE A 14 11.20 -33.27 -17.24
CA PHE A 14 10.35 -32.80 -16.14
C PHE A 14 11.02 -31.67 -15.35
N MET A 15 12.33 -31.79 -15.05
CA MET A 15 13.09 -30.74 -14.36
C MET A 15 13.20 -29.43 -15.17
N SER A 16 13.20 -29.51 -16.51
CA SER A 16 13.18 -28.32 -17.37
C SER A 16 11.82 -27.59 -17.34
N LEU A 17 10.72 -28.36 -17.25
CA LEU A 17 9.36 -27.80 -17.24
C LEU A 17 9.06 -27.04 -15.94
N ASP A 18 9.45 -27.58 -14.79
CA ASP A 18 9.23 -26.92 -13.49
C ASP A 18 9.95 -25.57 -13.41
N ASN A 19 11.20 -25.51 -13.90
CA ASN A 19 11.97 -24.26 -13.96
C ASN A 19 11.33 -23.23 -14.91
N LEU A 20 10.75 -23.69 -16.02
CA LEU A 20 10.05 -22.82 -16.96
C LEU A 20 8.77 -22.24 -16.35
N ILE A 21 7.96 -23.07 -15.69
CA ILE A 21 6.73 -22.64 -15.01
C ILE A 21 7.08 -21.59 -13.95
N HIS A 22 8.07 -21.88 -13.10
CA HIS A 22 8.46 -20.95 -12.04
C HIS A 22 8.99 -19.62 -12.60
N SER A 23 9.71 -19.66 -13.74
CA SER A 23 10.18 -18.44 -14.42
C SER A 23 9.04 -17.60 -14.99
N ILE A 24 8.01 -18.24 -15.58
CA ILE A 24 6.82 -17.56 -16.10
C ILE A 24 6.02 -16.92 -14.96
N GLU A 25 5.83 -17.63 -13.84
CA GLU A 25 5.16 -17.09 -12.66
C GLU A 25 5.90 -15.87 -12.11
N ASN A 26 7.23 -15.96 -11.93
CA ASN A 26 8.04 -14.84 -11.46
C ASN A 26 7.97 -13.62 -12.40
N LEU A 27 7.99 -13.85 -13.72
CA LEU A 27 7.84 -12.79 -14.71
C LEU A 27 6.45 -12.13 -14.63
N TYR A 28 5.39 -12.94 -14.51
CA TYR A 28 4.03 -12.44 -14.35
C TYR A 28 3.91 -11.56 -13.10
N PHE A 29 4.38 -12.04 -11.95
CA PHE A 29 4.36 -11.27 -10.71
C PHE A 29 5.18 -9.99 -10.81
N ALA A 30 6.35 -10.02 -11.47
CA ALA A 30 7.17 -8.83 -11.70
C ALA A 30 6.43 -7.78 -12.54
N CYS A 31 5.80 -8.19 -13.65
CA CYS A 31 5.01 -7.30 -14.50
C CYS A 31 3.84 -6.67 -13.75
N VAL A 32 3.09 -7.46 -12.98
CA VAL A 32 1.97 -6.98 -12.17
C VAL A 32 2.47 -5.98 -11.11
N ALA A 33 3.57 -6.29 -10.43
CA ALA A 33 4.16 -5.39 -9.44
C ALA A 33 4.59 -4.05 -10.06
N VAL A 34 5.23 -4.07 -11.23
CA VAL A 34 5.63 -2.83 -11.95
C VAL A 34 4.41 -1.99 -12.31
N ILE A 35 3.35 -2.62 -12.84
CA ILE A 35 2.10 -1.91 -13.18
C ILE A 35 1.51 -1.26 -11.92
N ILE A 36 1.44 -1.99 -10.81
CA ILE A 36 0.94 -1.45 -9.53
C ILE A 36 1.82 -0.29 -9.06
N ILE A 37 3.14 -0.38 -9.15
CA ILE A 37 4.06 0.69 -8.76
C ILE A 37 3.85 1.94 -9.65
N CYS A 38 3.71 1.77 -10.96
CA CYS A 38 3.45 2.88 -11.88
C CYS A 38 2.10 3.56 -11.57
N LEU A 39 1.04 2.78 -11.36
CA LEU A 39 -0.28 3.32 -11.04
C LEU A 39 -0.27 4.03 -9.67
N THR A 40 0.35 3.42 -8.66
CA THR A 40 0.38 4.00 -7.31
C THR A 40 1.31 5.20 -7.17
N SER A 41 2.37 5.30 -7.98
CA SER A 41 3.29 6.46 -8.01
C SER A 41 2.75 7.64 -8.81
N SER A 42 1.81 7.41 -9.74
CA SER A 42 1.18 8.51 -10.49
C SER A 42 0.52 9.55 -9.57
N LEU A 43 -0.24 9.09 -8.56
CA LEU A 43 -0.94 9.95 -7.61
C LEU A 43 -0.01 10.89 -6.82
N PRO A 44 1.05 10.42 -6.13
CA PRO A 44 1.94 11.32 -5.40
C PRO A 44 2.76 12.24 -6.30
N ILE A 45 3.09 11.81 -7.53
CA ILE A 45 3.71 12.71 -8.52
C ILE A 45 2.72 13.82 -8.89
N SER A 46 1.45 13.49 -9.16
CA SER A 46 0.41 14.50 -9.43
C SER A 46 0.21 15.46 -8.25
N LYS A 47 0.25 14.99 -6.99
CA LYS A 47 0.22 15.84 -5.80
C LYS A 47 1.37 16.86 -5.79
N LEU A 48 2.59 16.42 -6.11
CA LEU A 48 3.75 17.31 -6.19
C LEU A 48 3.64 18.31 -7.34
N CYS A 49 3.25 17.85 -8.53
CA CYS A 49 3.09 18.73 -9.68
C CYS A 49 2.04 19.82 -9.43
N VAL A 50 0.86 19.45 -8.93
CA VAL A 50 -0.19 20.43 -8.60
C VAL A 50 0.27 21.36 -7.48
N GLY A 51 0.92 20.84 -6.43
CA GLY A 51 1.48 21.67 -5.36
C GLY A 51 2.46 22.72 -5.89
N ILE A 52 3.43 22.32 -6.71
CA ILE A 52 4.49 23.19 -7.23
C ILE A 52 3.94 24.21 -8.23
N ILE A 53 3.14 23.77 -9.21
CA ILE A 53 2.61 24.64 -10.28
C ILE A 53 1.79 25.80 -9.69
N TYR A 54 0.98 25.53 -8.67
CA TYR A 54 0.09 26.54 -8.10
C TYR A 54 0.69 27.32 -6.92
N THR A 55 1.92 27.00 -6.47
CA THR A 55 2.55 27.63 -5.27
C THR A 55 2.60 29.16 -5.39
N ASN A 56 2.92 29.66 -6.58
CA ASN A 56 3.06 31.10 -6.81
C ASN A 56 1.76 31.78 -7.27
N GLN A 57 0.72 31.00 -7.57
CA GLN A 57 -0.52 31.52 -8.18
C GLN A 57 -1.63 31.78 -7.16
N CYS A 58 -1.52 31.25 -5.93
CA CYS A 58 -2.57 31.36 -4.92
C CYS A 58 -1.98 31.59 -3.51
N PRO A 59 -1.61 32.84 -3.17
CA PRO A 59 -1.00 33.16 -1.87
C PRO A 59 -1.98 32.96 -0.71
N ALA A 60 -3.28 33.06 -0.95
CA ALA A 60 -4.32 32.90 0.07
C ALA A 60 -4.37 31.49 0.70
N GLN A 61 -3.81 30.47 0.05
CA GLN A 61 -3.96 29.06 0.46
C GLN A 61 -2.68 28.24 0.47
N THR A 62 -1.57 28.84 0.92
CA THR A 62 -0.29 28.14 1.08
C THR A 62 -0.39 26.82 1.86
N GLN A 63 -1.33 26.71 2.80
CA GLN A 63 -1.57 25.49 3.59
C GLN A 63 -2.02 24.29 2.75
N ILE A 64 -2.90 24.50 1.76
CA ILE A 64 -3.37 23.42 0.87
C ILE A 64 -2.23 22.91 0.00
N LEU A 65 -1.41 23.83 -0.50
CA LEU A 65 -0.31 23.49 -1.38
C LEU A 65 0.80 22.79 -0.60
N ALA A 66 1.11 23.27 0.62
CA ALA A 66 1.98 22.58 1.56
C ALA A 66 1.45 21.17 1.90
N TRP A 67 0.14 21.02 2.07
CA TRP A 67 -0.49 19.72 2.29
C TRP A 67 -0.24 18.74 1.15
N LEU A 68 -0.44 19.19 -0.10
CA LEU A 68 -0.21 18.39 -1.30
C LEU A 68 1.26 17.96 -1.42
N ILE A 69 2.19 18.89 -1.20
CA ILE A 69 3.63 18.63 -1.30
C ILE A 69 4.07 17.61 -0.25
N VAL A 70 3.74 17.85 1.03
CA VAL A 70 4.11 16.95 2.13
C VAL A 70 3.48 15.56 1.96
N SER A 71 2.21 15.51 1.57
CA SER A 71 1.51 14.24 1.29
C SER A 71 2.14 13.48 0.12
N GLY A 72 2.52 14.19 -0.95
CA GLY A 72 3.22 13.63 -2.11
C GLY A 72 4.59 13.05 -1.73
N CYS A 73 5.44 13.84 -1.08
CA CYS A 73 6.76 13.41 -0.61
C CYS A 73 6.66 12.20 0.33
N ARG A 74 5.76 12.24 1.33
CA ARG A 74 5.58 11.12 2.27
C ARG A 74 5.15 9.84 1.55
N SER A 75 4.25 9.95 0.59
CA SER A 75 3.77 8.81 -0.20
C SER A 75 4.91 8.18 -1.02
N LEU A 76 5.75 9.00 -1.66
CA LEU A 76 6.94 8.49 -2.38
C LEU A 76 7.93 7.79 -1.44
N ILE A 77 8.23 8.40 -0.28
CA ILE A 77 9.10 7.78 0.73
C ILE A 77 8.54 6.42 1.16
N SER A 78 7.21 6.31 1.30
CA SER A 78 6.56 5.06 1.70
C SER A 78 6.67 3.99 0.61
N ILE A 79 6.48 4.34 -0.67
CA ILE A 79 6.69 3.43 -1.81
C ILE A 79 8.13 2.92 -1.84
N ILE A 80 9.10 3.83 -1.71
CA ILE A 80 10.53 3.49 -1.67
C ILE A 80 10.83 2.57 -0.48
N SER A 81 10.28 2.87 0.70
CA SER A 81 10.48 2.06 1.91
C SER A 81 9.92 0.65 1.74
N ILE A 82 8.72 0.51 1.15
CA ILE A 82 8.12 -0.81 0.87
C ILE A 82 8.97 -1.59 -0.13
N PHE A 83 9.47 -0.93 -1.18
CA PHE A 83 10.35 -1.57 -2.16
C PHE A 83 11.62 -2.13 -1.52
N PHE A 84 12.28 -1.35 -0.65
CA PHE A 84 13.43 -1.84 0.11
C PHE A 84 13.09 -2.99 1.07
N ILE A 85 11.94 -2.94 1.74
CA ILE A 85 11.48 -4.03 2.61
C ILE A 85 11.27 -5.33 1.81
N ILE A 86 10.66 -5.24 0.62
CA ILE A 86 10.45 -6.41 -0.26
C ILE A 86 11.79 -7.00 -0.69
N ILE A 87 12.72 -6.17 -1.16
CA ILE A 87 14.07 -6.62 -1.53
C ILE A 87 14.74 -7.30 -0.34
N TYR A 88 14.71 -6.66 0.83
CA TYR A 88 15.34 -7.20 2.03
C TYR A 88 14.77 -8.57 2.42
N VAL A 89 13.43 -8.73 2.41
CA VAL A 89 12.77 -9.99 2.73
C VAL A 89 13.14 -11.08 1.71
N ASN A 90 13.13 -10.75 0.41
CA ASN A 90 13.48 -11.70 -0.64
C ASN A 90 14.95 -12.13 -0.56
N THR A 91 15.88 -11.19 -0.31
CA THR A 91 17.30 -11.51 -0.13
C THR A 91 17.54 -12.42 1.08
N MET A 92 16.83 -12.18 2.19
CA MET A 92 16.96 -13.02 3.39
C MET A 92 16.46 -14.45 3.15
N ASP A 93 15.38 -14.61 2.38
CA ASP A 93 14.82 -15.93 2.05
C ASP A 93 15.81 -16.78 1.24
N HIS A 94 16.47 -16.18 0.24
CA HIS A 94 17.45 -16.88 -0.60
C HIS A 94 18.77 -17.20 0.11
N CYS A 95 19.29 -16.30 0.94
CA CYS A 95 20.66 -16.45 1.46
C CYS A 95 20.79 -17.35 2.69
N CYS A 96 19.76 -17.48 3.54
CA CYS A 96 19.98 -18.10 4.86
C CYS A 96 18.85 -18.96 5.43
N LYS A 97 17.63 -19.03 4.89
CA LYS A 97 16.45 -19.71 5.50
C LYS A 97 16.24 -19.43 7.01
N LYS A 98 16.94 -18.45 7.57
CA LYS A 98 16.88 -18.07 8.97
C LYS A 98 15.78 -17.04 9.08
N THR A 99 14.85 -17.27 10.00
CA THR A 99 13.81 -16.29 10.35
C THR A 99 14.48 -14.95 10.64
N PRO A 100 13.99 -13.83 10.09
CA PRO A 100 14.56 -12.53 10.36
C PRO A 100 14.56 -12.28 11.88
N PRO A 101 15.59 -11.60 12.42
CA PRO A 101 15.64 -11.31 13.85
C PRO A 101 14.36 -10.55 14.25
N ALA A 102 13.74 -10.94 15.35
CA ALA A 102 12.45 -10.40 15.80
C ALA A 102 12.42 -8.87 15.87
N PHE A 103 13.58 -8.24 16.16
CA PHE A 103 13.76 -6.79 16.17
C PHE A 103 13.48 -6.12 14.82
N VAL A 104 13.86 -6.74 13.69
CA VAL A 104 13.60 -6.19 12.35
C VAL A 104 12.11 -6.20 12.04
N GLY A 105 11.42 -7.30 12.36
CA GLY A 105 9.95 -7.38 12.20
C GLY A 105 9.21 -6.34 13.05
N LEU A 106 9.66 -6.12 14.29
CA LEU A 106 9.11 -5.09 15.17
C LEU A 106 9.35 -3.68 14.60
N GLY A 107 10.56 -3.40 14.12
CA GLY A 107 10.90 -2.11 13.50
C GLY A 107 10.05 -1.80 12.27
N ILE A 108 9.88 -2.78 11.37
CA ILE A 108 9.02 -2.63 10.19
C ILE A 108 7.57 -2.38 10.61
N SER A 109 7.05 -3.14 11.58
CA SER A 109 5.68 -2.98 12.09
C SER A 109 5.45 -1.58 12.67
N PHE A 110 6.40 -1.09 13.47
CA PHE A 110 6.36 0.25 14.06
C PHE A 110 6.37 1.35 12.99
N LEU A 111 7.25 1.23 11.98
CA LEU A 111 7.29 2.17 10.85
C LEU A 111 5.97 2.20 10.07
N ILE A 112 5.35 1.04 9.83
CA ILE A 112 4.04 0.95 9.16
C ILE A 112 2.97 1.67 9.99
N ILE A 113 2.91 1.44 11.30
CA ILE A 113 1.93 2.07 12.19
C ILE A 113 2.09 3.60 12.21
N ILE A 114 3.32 4.11 12.37
CA ILE A 114 3.57 5.56 12.34
C ILE A 114 3.18 6.16 11.00
N SER A 115 3.51 5.48 9.90
CA SER A 115 3.16 5.92 8.55
C SER A 115 1.65 6.04 8.40
N PHE A 116 0.91 5.04 8.87
CA PHE A 116 -0.55 5.03 8.84
C PHE A 116 -1.16 6.16 9.66
N LEU A 117 -0.68 6.36 10.90
CA LEU A 117 -1.15 7.43 11.78
C LEU A 117 -0.89 8.81 11.16
N PHE A 118 0.30 9.01 10.60
CA PHE A 118 0.63 10.25 9.89
C PHE A 118 -0.34 10.49 8.74
N HIS A 119 -0.57 9.49 7.87
CA HIS A 119 -1.50 9.63 6.74
C HIS A 119 -2.94 9.88 7.19
N PHE A 120 -3.39 9.24 8.27
CA PHE A 120 -4.72 9.44 8.83
C PHE A 120 -4.92 10.87 9.34
N ILE A 121 -4.04 11.33 10.23
CA ILE A 121 -4.09 12.69 10.79
C ILE A 121 -3.96 13.73 9.66
N TRP A 122 -3.01 13.52 8.75
CA TRP A 122 -2.79 14.44 7.64
C TRP A 122 -4.00 14.53 6.72
N SER A 123 -4.67 13.40 6.42
CA SER A 123 -5.92 13.41 5.64
C SER A 123 -7.03 14.22 6.31
N ILE A 124 -7.20 14.09 7.63
CA ILE A 124 -8.19 14.88 8.39
C ILE A 124 -7.87 16.37 8.28
N VAL A 125 -6.61 16.75 8.51
CA VAL A 125 -6.14 18.14 8.38
C VAL A 125 -6.44 18.68 6.97
N GLY A 126 -6.23 17.87 5.93
CA GLY A 126 -6.57 18.23 4.55
C GLY A 126 -8.05 18.56 4.35
N VAL A 127 -8.95 17.71 4.87
CA VAL A 127 -10.41 17.94 4.79
C VAL A 127 -10.84 19.19 5.57
N VAL A 128 -10.26 19.39 6.75
CA VAL A 128 -10.57 20.57 7.58
C VAL A 128 -10.11 21.86 6.88
N TRP A 129 -8.90 21.87 6.32
CA TRP A 129 -8.38 23.04 5.59
C TRP A 129 -9.16 23.36 4.32
N SER A 130 -9.57 22.35 3.55
CA SER A 130 -10.43 22.60 2.39
C SER A 130 -11.78 23.17 2.81
N SER A 131 -12.37 22.68 3.91
CA SER A 131 -13.67 23.16 4.36
C SER A 131 -13.62 24.57 4.97
N ALA A 132 -12.57 24.90 5.72
CA ALA A 132 -12.47 26.15 6.47
C ALA A 132 -12.37 27.42 5.61
N LYS A 133 -11.90 27.30 4.36
CA LYS A 133 -11.60 28.45 3.50
C LYS A 133 -12.54 28.64 2.32
N LYS A 134 -13.54 27.77 2.15
CA LYS A 134 -14.44 27.78 0.99
C LYS A 134 -15.18 29.12 0.79
N SER A 135 -15.47 29.85 1.86
CA SER A 135 -16.20 31.13 1.80
C SER A 135 -15.33 32.36 1.50
N MET A 136 -14.00 32.23 1.56
CA MET A 136 -13.07 33.38 1.43
C MET A 136 -12.42 33.50 0.03
N ILE A 137 -12.72 32.57 -0.87
CA ILE A 137 -12.02 32.43 -2.15
C ILE A 137 -12.99 32.76 -3.28
N GLN A 138 -12.54 33.57 -4.22
CA GLN A 138 -13.24 33.74 -5.48
C GLN A 138 -12.56 32.95 -6.59
N HIS A 139 -13.38 32.42 -7.51
CA HIS A 139 -12.91 31.66 -8.67
C HIS A 139 -13.21 32.39 -9.99
N GLU A 140 -13.89 33.54 -9.95
CA GLU A 140 -14.47 34.17 -11.15
C GLU A 140 -13.56 35.23 -11.76
N ASP A 141 -13.00 36.15 -10.96
CA ASP A 141 -12.19 37.25 -11.49
C ASP A 141 -10.68 37.00 -11.26
N PRO A 142 -9.91 36.72 -12.33
CA PRO A 142 -8.47 36.50 -12.26
C PRO A 142 -7.66 37.77 -12.00
N ASN A 143 -8.27 38.96 -12.07
CA ASN A 143 -7.57 40.23 -11.83
C ASN A 143 -7.36 40.53 -10.34
N GLU A 144 -8.15 39.91 -9.46
CA GLU A 144 -8.04 40.10 -8.01
C GLU A 144 -6.92 39.23 -7.42
N MET A 145 -5.71 39.78 -7.36
CA MET A 145 -4.51 39.02 -6.95
C MET A 145 -4.55 38.50 -5.50
N THR A 146 -5.42 39.05 -4.64
CA THR A 146 -5.43 38.73 -3.21
C THR A 146 -6.32 37.55 -2.84
N THR A 147 -7.43 37.35 -3.55
CA THR A 147 -8.45 36.34 -3.23
C THR A 147 -8.70 35.33 -4.35
N TYR A 148 -8.20 35.59 -5.57
CA TYR A 148 -8.33 34.66 -6.67
C TYR A 148 -7.48 33.40 -6.45
N CYS A 149 -8.11 32.25 -6.66
CA CYS A 149 -7.44 30.96 -6.67
C CYS A 149 -8.10 30.06 -7.71
N HIS A 150 -7.30 29.34 -8.49
CA HIS A 150 -7.86 28.38 -9.44
C HIS A 150 -8.60 27.26 -8.69
N SER A 151 -9.71 26.74 -9.23
CA SER A 151 -10.51 25.70 -8.55
C SER A 151 -9.83 24.32 -8.54
N THR A 152 -8.86 24.10 -9.45
CA THR A 152 -8.18 22.81 -9.64
C THR A 152 -7.52 22.25 -8.37
N PRO A 153 -6.64 22.99 -7.65
CA PRO A 153 -5.97 22.43 -6.47
C PRO A 153 -6.97 22.03 -5.37
N TYR A 154 -8.06 22.79 -5.23
CA TYR A 154 -9.11 22.53 -4.25
C TYR A 154 -9.91 21.27 -4.58
N ALA A 155 -10.38 21.14 -5.83
CA ALA A 155 -11.08 19.96 -6.30
C ALA A 155 -10.18 18.71 -6.22
N PHE A 156 -8.91 18.87 -6.61
CA PHE A 156 -7.92 17.79 -6.56
C PHE A 156 -7.62 17.33 -5.13
N GLN A 157 -7.36 18.26 -4.21
CA GLN A 157 -7.14 17.95 -2.79
C GLN A 157 -8.37 17.25 -2.19
N THR A 158 -9.57 17.79 -2.42
CA THR A 158 -10.81 17.24 -1.87
C THR A 158 -11.06 15.84 -2.41
N GLY A 159 -10.90 15.63 -3.72
CA GLY A 159 -11.02 14.32 -4.35
C GLY A 159 -10.03 13.31 -3.80
N ILE A 160 -8.76 13.71 -3.63
CA ILE A 160 -7.72 12.87 -3.01
C ILE A 160 -8.07 12.53 -1.57
N ALA A 161 -8.47 13.50 -0.76
CA ALA A 161 -8.78 13.28 0.65
C ALA A 161 -9.96 12.30 0.81
N LEU A 162 -11.02 12.48 0.01
CA LEU A 162 -12.15 11.54 -0.05
C LEU A 162 -11.72 10.15 -0.48
N PHE A 163 -10.90 10.05 -1.53
CA PHE A 163 -10.36 8.77 -2.00
C PHE A 163 -9.56 8.04 -0.91
N HIS A 164 -8.70 8.75 -0.16
CA HIS A 164 -7.95 8.13 0.94
C HIS A 164 -8.87 7.69 2.07
N LEU A 165 -9.89 8.48 2.41
CA LEU A 165 -10.87 8.11 3.43
C LEU A 165 -11.64 6.83 3.06
N ILE A 166 -12.07 6.72 1.81
CA ILE A 166 -12.74 5.51 1.30
C ILE A 166 -11.83 4.29 1.41
N ILE A 167 -10.56 4.40 0.99
CA ILE A 167 -9.59 3.31 1.11
C ILE A 167 -9.40 2.88 2.57
N ILE A 168 -9.27 3.85 3.50
CA ILE A 168 -9.11 3.56 4.92
C ILE A 168 -10.33 2.81 5.47
N ILE A 169 -11.54 3.28 5.16
CA ILE A 169 -12.79 2.63 5.59
C ILE A 169 -12.87 1.20 5.03
N MET A 170 -12.61 1.01 3.73
CA MET A 170 -12.61 -0.31 3.09
C MET A 170 -11.56 -1.24 3.73
N SER A 171 -10.38 -0.73 4.03
CA SER A 171 -9.30 -1.49 4.69
C SER A 171 -9.71 -1.94 6.09
N LEU A 172 -10.39 -1.07 6.86
CA LEU A 172 -10.90 -1.41 8.19
C LEU A 172 -12.01 -2.46 8.12
N ILE A 173 -12.92 -2.38 7.14
CA ILE A 173 -13.98 -3.37 6.93
C ILE A 173 -13.37 -4.73 6.57
N ILE A 174 -12.48 -4.77 5.58
CA ILE A 174 -11.83 -6.02 5.14
C ILE A 174 -11.00 -6.62 6.29
N GLY A 175 -10.23 -5.81 7.01
CA GLY A 175 -9.46 -6.25 8.18
C GLY A 175 -10.36 -6.76 9.31
N GLY A 176 -11.49 -6.10 9.55
CA GLY A 176 -12.51 -6.51 10.51
C GLY A 176 -13.11 -7.87 10.15
N ILE A 177 -13.53 -8.05 8.90
CA ILE A 177 -14.04 -9.33 8.39
C ILE A 177 -12.98 -10.42 8.54
N TYR A 178 -11.74 -10.15 8.09
CA TYR A 178 -10.64 -11.11 8.16
C TYR A 178 -10.34 -11.55 9.60
N THR A 179 -10.27 -10.61 10.54
CA THR A 179 -10.02 -10.92 11.97
C THR A 179 -11.19 -11.69 12.61
N CYS A 180 -12.43 -11.34 12.27
CA CYS A 180 -13.62 -12.07 12.71
C CYS A 180 -13.63 -13.51 12.19
N CYS A 181 -13.41 -13.71 10.87
CA CYS A 181 -13.34 -15.02 10.25
C CYS A 181 -12.21 -15.88 10.85
N ARG A 182 -11.03 -15.28 11.07
CA ARG A 182 -9.88 -15.97 11.67
C ARG A 182 -10.16 -16.40 13.12
N ARG A 183 -10.84 -15.56 13.91
CA ARG A 183 -11.23 -15.90 15.29
C ARG A 183 -12.25 -17.04 15.32
N SER A 184 -13.23 -17.02 14.43
CA SER A 184 -14.22 -18.09 14.28
C SER A 184 -13.58 -19.43 13.94
N SER A 185 -12.67 -19.46 12.95
CA SER A 185 -11.95 -20.68 12.56
C SER A 185 -11.10 -21.27 13.70
N LYS A 186 -10.37 -20.42 14.45
CA LYS A 186 -9.60 -20.87 15.62
C LYS A 186 -10.51 -21.44 16.72
N SER A 187 -11.68 -20.83 16.93
CA SER A 187 -12.65 -21.32 17.90
C SER A 187 -13.20 -22.70 17.52
N SER A 188 -13.53 -22.89 16.23
CA SER A 188 -14.00 -24.20 15.73
C SER A 188 -12.97 -25.29 15.95
N TYR A 189 -11.71 -25.04 15.57
CA TYR A 189 -10.62 -26.01 15.74
C TYR A 189 -10.36 -26.39 17.21
N ALA A 190 -10.52 -25.43 18.13
CA ALA A 190 -10.36 -25.70 19.56
C ALA A 190 -11.47 -26.63 20.11
N ILE A 191 -12.71 -26.47 19.64
CA ILE A 191 -13.86 -27.31 20.03
C ILE A 191 -13.69 -28.72 19.48
N ASP A 192 -13.29 -28.87 18.22
CA ASP A 192 -13.06 -30.19 17.59
C ASP A 192 -11.96 -30.97 18.32
N LYS A 193 -10.86 -30.29 18.68
CA LYS A 193 -9.76 -30.90 19.44
C LYS A 193 -10.20 -31.32 20.85
N ALA A 194 -10.99 -30.52 21.54
CA ALA A 194 -11.51 -30.87 22.86
C ALA A 194 -12.44 -32.09 22.80
N THR A 195 -13.32 -32.13 21.80
CA THR A 195 -14.25 -33.25 21.57
C THR A 195 -13.50 -34.56 21.28
N TYR A 196 -12.42 -34.50 20.50
CA TYR A 196 -11.57 -35.66 20.22
C TYR A 196 -10.90 -36.23 21.47
N VAL A 197 -10.44 -35.36 22.38
CA VAL A 197 -9.79 -35.79 23.64
C VAL A 197 -10.79 -36.46 24.59
N ILE A 198 -12.02 -35.94 24.69
CA ILE A 198 -13.07 -36.54 25.54
C ILE A 198 -13.38 -37.97 25.08
N LYS A 199 -13.50 -38.19 23.76
CA LYS A 199 -13.74 -39.52 23.18
C LYS A 199 -12.63 -40.56 23.41
N GLN A 200 -11.42 -40.13 23.78
CA GLN A 200 -10.30 -41.04 24.09
C GLN A 200 -10.26 -41.46 25.56
N LEU A 201 -11.08 -40.84 26.41
CA LEU A 201 -11.15 -41.13 27.85
C LEU A 201 -12.32 -42.05 28.21
N GLU A 202 -13.22 -42.33 27.27
CA GLU A 202 -14.32 -43.32 27.37
C GLU A 202 -13.88 -44.68 26.82
#